data_AF-A0A1I2ZX71-F1
#
_entry.id   AF-A0A1I2ZX71-F1
#
_cell.length_a   1.000
_cell.length_b   1.000
_cell.length_c   1.000
_cell.angle_alpha   90.00
_cell.angle_beta   90.00
_cell.angle_gamma   90.00
#
_symmetry.space_group_name_H-M   'P 1'
#
loop_
_entity.id
_entity.type
_entity.pdbx_description
1 polymer ?
#
loop_
_entity_poly.entity_id
_entity_poly.type
_entity_poly.pdbx_seq_one_letter_code
_entity_poly.pdbx_strand_id
1 'polypeptide(L)' 'MNAPLRQSERLGRLTTALGPDTLALLRFDGSDHLNELFEYRVEALATRPDLDFDQLIGTHATVEIETRDGPQPFDGIVTQ' A
#
# COMPACT_ATOMS: atom_id res chain seq x y z
N MET A 1 6.31 -21.96 -9.64
CA MET A 1 6.20 -20.74 -10.47
C MET A 1 5.38 -19.75 -9.67
N ASN A 2 6.00 -18.67 -9.16
CA ASN A 2 5.24 -17.61 -8.51
C ASN A 2 4.62 -16.73 -9.60
N ALA A 3 3.29 -16.60 -9.61
CA ALA A 3 2.61 -15.70 -10.52
C ALA A 3 3.08 -14.24 -10.26
N PRO A 4 3.21 -13.40 -11.29
CA PRO A 4 3.54 -11.99 -11.10
C PRO A 4 2.47 -11.32 -10.23
N LEU A 5 2.89 -10.59 -9.19
CA LEU A 5 1.99 -9.96 -8.21
C LEU A 5 1.36 -8.66 -8.74
N ARG A 6 0.79 -8.71 -9.95
CA ARG A 6 0.13 -7.55 -10.56
C ARG A 6 -1.11 -7.14 -9.76
N GLN A 7 -1.30 -5.83 -9.61
CA GLN A 7 -2.42 -5.26 -8.86
C GLN A 7 -3.54 -4.66 -9.74
N SER A 8 -3.36 -4.59 -11.07
CA SER A 8 -4.29 -3.92 -11.99
C SER A 8 -5.72 -4.47 -12.02
N GLU A 9 -5.91 -5.73 -11.62
CA GLU A 9 -7.24 -6.39 -11.58
C GLU A 9 -7.72 -6.65 -10.14
N ARG A 10 -7.07 -6.03 -9.14
CA ARG A 10 -7.41 -6.20 -7.72
C ARG A 10 -8.35 -5.09 -7.27
N LEU A 11 -9.19 -5.42 -6.28
CA LEU A 11 -10.03 -4.44 -5.60
C LEU A 11 -9.18 -3.38 -4.87
N GLY A 12 -8.02 -3.76 -4.35
CA GLY A 12 -7.11 -2.89 -3.63
C GLY A 12 -5.73 -2.84 -4.30
N ARG A 13 -5.16 -1.64 -4.41
CA ARG A 13 -3.85 -1.39 -5.01
C ARG A 13 -2.96 -0.58 -4.07
N LEU A 14 -1.75 -1.06 -3.84
CA LEU A 14 -0.71 -0.32 -3.13
C LEU A 14 0.26 0.34 -4.11
N THR A 15 0.46 1.64 -3.97
CA THR A 15 1.47 2.44 -4.66
C THR A 15 2.50 2.95 -3.65
N THR A 16 3.79 2.78 -3.96
CA THR A 16 4.90 3.24 -3.11
C THR A 16 6.03 3.82 -3.96
N ALA A 17 7.00 4.46 -3.30
CA ALA A 17 8.21 4.97 -3.95
C ALA A 17 9.08 3.88 -4.63
N LEU A 18 8.94 2.61 -4.23
CA LEU A 18 9.65 1.48 -4.86
C LEU A 18 9.13 1.08 -6.25
N GLY A 19 8.10 1.79 -6.73
CA GLY A 19 7.49 1.55 -8.03
C GLY A 19 6.31 0.57 -7.99
N PRO A 20 5.58 0.48 -9.12
CA PRO A 20 4.38 -0.34 -9.23
C PRO A 20 4.70 -1.84 -9.15
N ASP A 21 3.80 -2.61 -8.52
CA ASP A 21 3.88 -4.08 -8.39
C ASP A 21 5.13 -4.64 -7.69
N THR A 22 6.01 -3.78 -7.15
CA THR A 22 7.15 -4.20 -6.30
C THR A 22 6.66 -4.76 -4.96
N LEU A 23 5.66 -4.10 -4.39
CA LEU A 23 4.92 -4.52 -3.20
C LEU A 23 3.44 -4.64 -3.56
N ALA A 24 2.89 -5.84 -3.42
CA ALA A 24 1.48 -6.09 -3.71
C ALA A 24 0.67 -6.15 -2.41
N LEU A 25 -0.41 -5.38 -2.35
CA LEU A 25 -1.29 -5.31 -1.20
C LEU A 25 -1.85 -6.71 -0.85
N LEU A 26 -1.73 -7.09 0.42
CA LEU A 26 -2.38 -8.25 1.02
C LEU A 26 -3.48 -7.83 2.00
N ARG A 27 -3.17 -6.87 2.87
CA ARG A 27 -4.07 -6.43 3.93
C ARG A 27 -3.88 -4.94 4.18
N PHE A 28 -4.99 -4.28 4.46
CA PHE A 28 -5.06 -2.87 4.85
C PHE A 28 -6.00 -2.76 6.05
N ASP A 29 -5.48 -2.28 7.17
CA ASP A 29 -6.26 -1.89 8.34
C ASP A 29 -6.00 -0.41 8.62
N GLY A 30 -7.05 0.36 8.89
CA GLY A 30 -6.92 1.79 9.16
C GLY A 30 -7.78 2.24 10.33
N SER A 31 -7.25 3.14 11.13
CA SER A 31 -7.96 3.82 12.20
C SER A 31 -7.88 5.33 12.03
N ASP A 32 -9.03 5.96 11.82
CA ASP A 32 -9.17 7.41 11.74
C ASP A 32 -9.81 7.96 13.02
N HIS A 33 -9.34 9.11 13.47
CA HIS A 33 -9.85 9.79 14.66
C HIS A 33 -10.13 11.26 14.31
N LEU A 34 -11.17 11.84 14.92
CA LEU A 34 -11.56 13.22 14.59
C LEU A 34 -10.52 14.26 15.05
N ASN A 35 -9.83 14.02 16.15
CA ASN A 35 -8.92 14.96 16.81
C ASN A 35 -7.52 14.38 17.04
N GLU A 36 -7.19 13.25 16.41
CA GLU A 36 -5.88 12.61 16.51
C GLU A 36 -5.41 12.20 15.12
N LEU A 37 -4.14 11.80 15.02
CA LEU A 37 -3.60 11.31 13.75
C LEU A 37 -4.26 9.98 13.37
N PHE A 38 -4.42 9.76 12.08
CA PHE A 38 -4.78 8.46 11.55
C PHE A 38 -3.57 7.52 11.62
N GLU A 39 -3.84 6.23 11.65
CA GLU A 39 -2.83 5.19 11.50
C GLU A 39 -3.31 4.15 10.50
N TYR A 40 -2.48 3.85 9.51
CA TYR A 40 -2.73 2.88 8.47
C TYR A 40 -1.66 1.79 8.51
N ARG A 41 -2.10 0.55 8.69
CA ARG A 41 -1.25 -0.63 8.67
C ARG A 41 -1.46 -1.38 7.36
N VAL A 42 -0.37 -1.55 6.62
CA VAL A 42 -0.35 -2.22 5.32
C VAL A 42 0.51 -3.48 5.40
N GLU A 43 -0.06 -4.62 5.05
CA GLU A 43 0.70 -5.84 4.78
C GLU A 43 0.80 -6.02 3.27
N ALA A 44 2.03 -6.23 2.78
CA ALA A 44 2.30 -6.40 1.36
C ALA A 44 3.23 -7.58 1.10
N LEU A 45 3.11 -8.16 -0.10
CA LEU A 45 3.94 -9.25 -0.57
C LEU A 45 4.89 -8.77 -1.66
N ALA A 46 6.15 -9.20 -1.57
CA ALA A 46 7.15 -9.01 -2.60
C ALA A 46 7.48 -10.34 -3.29
N THR A 47 7.84 -10.29 -4.57
CA THR A 47 8.38 -11.46 -5.28
C THR A 47 9.88 -11.67 -5.02
N ARG A 48 10.58 -10.60 -4.63
CA ARG A 48 12.02 -10.60 -4.37
C ARG A 48 12.31 -10.33 -2.87
N PRO A 49 13.32 -10.99 -2.28
CA PRO A 49 13.66 -10.81 -0.87
C PRO A 49 14.60 -9.62 -0.60
N ASP A 50 15.21 -9.03 -1.64
CA ASP A 50 16.23 -7.98 -1.57
C ASP A 50 15.62 -6.58 -1.78
N LEU A 51 14.59 -6.25 -1.00
CA LEU A 51 14.01 -4.92 -0.97
C LEU A 51 14.76 -4.03 0.02
N ASP A 52 15.08 -2.83 -0.43
CA ASP A 52 15.63 -1.77 0.41
C ASP A 52 14.45 -0.95 0.97
N PHE A 53 14.03 -1.30 2.19
CA PHE A 53 12.90 -0.65 2.87
C PHE A 53 13.25 0.75 3.37
N ASP A 54 14.54 1.09 3.49
CA ASP A 54 14.96 2.43 3.92
C ASP A 54 14.55 3.50 2.88
N GLN A 55 14.39 3.09 1.61
CA GLN A 55 13.87 3.96 0.54
C GLN A 55 12.38 4.29 0.69
N LEU A 56 11.63 3.57 1.53
CA LEU A 56 10.21 3.84 1.78
C LEU A 56 9.99 4.83 2.91
N ILE A 57 10.85 4.81 3.95
CA ILE A 57 10.67 5.64 5.14
C ILE A 57 10.66 7.13 4.75
N GLY A 58 9.64 7.84 5.22
CA GLY A 58 9.43 9.26 4.92
C GLY A 58 8.86 9.53 3.52
N THR A 59 8.55 8.51 2.73
CA THR A 59 7.89 8.64 1.44
C THR A 59 6.38 8.35 1.55
N HIS A 60 5.63 8.76 0.53
CA HIS A 60 4.20 8.45 0.44
C HIS A 60 3.98 6.97 0.11
N ALA A 61 3.00 6.38 0.78
CA ALA A 61 2.38 5.12 0.41
C ALA A 61 0.86 5.32 0.31
N THR A 62 0.31 4.97 -0.84
CA THR A 62 -1.11 5.13 -1.14
C THR A 62 -1.75 3.77 -1.33
N VAL A 63 -2.81 3.49 -0.58
CA VAL A 63 -3.71 2.36 -0.82
C VAL A 63 -4.96 2.89 -1.52
N GLU A 64 -5.26 2.39 -2.71
CA GLU A 64 -6.52 2.68 -3.39
C GLU A 64 -7.44 1.48 -3.29
N ILE A 65 -8.70 1.71 -2.93
CA ILE A 65 -9.74 0.68 -2.87
C ILE A 65 -10.85 1.05 -3.85
N GLU A 66 -11.19 0.13 -4.75
CA GLU A 66 -12.33 0.27 -5.64
C GLU A 66 -13.64 0.21 -4.86
N THR A 67 -14.41 1.29 -4.91
CA THR A 67 -15.74 1.39 -4.29
C THR A 67 -16.81 1.55 -5.37
N ARG A 68 -18.09 1.57 -4.96
CA ARG A 68 -19.19 1.82 -5.90
C ARG A 68 -19.15 3.23 -6.51
N ASP A 69 -18.59 4.19 -5.78
CA ASP A 69 -18.51 5.59 -6.19
C ASP A 69 -17.17 5.92 -6.89
N GLY A 70 -16.35 4.88 -7.15
CA GLY A 70 -15.04 4.97 -7.77
C GLY A 70 -13.88 4.63 -6.81
N PRO A 71 -12.63 4.80 -7.25
CA PRO A 71 -11.46 4.53 -6.44
C PRO A 71 -11.37 5.50 -5.27
N GLN A 72 -11.26 4.97 -4.05
CA GLN A 72 -11.03 5.75 -2.84
C GLN A 72 -9.56 5.61 -2.41
N PRO A 73 -8.76 6.71 -2.45
CA PRO A 73 -7.38 6.68 -2.00
C PRO A 73 -7.27 6.89 -0.48
N PHE A 74 -6.36 6.14 0.14
CA PHE A 74 -5.89 6.29 1.51
C PHE A 74 -4.38 6.52 1.44
N ASP A 75 -3.97 7.77 1.66
CA ASP A 75 -2.57 8.19 1.50
C ASP A 75 -1.96 8.58 2.85
N GLY A 76 -0.71 8.18 3.06
CA GLY A 76 0.05 8.53 4.25
C GLY A 76 1.56 8.47 4.04
N ILE A 77 2.30 8.91 5.05
CA ILE A 77 3.76 8.82 5.08
C ILE A 77 4.17 7.54 5.81
N VAL A 78 5.07 6.76 5.21
CA VAL A 78 5.64 5.57 5.85
C VAL A 78 6.56 6.00 6.99
N THR A 79 6.27 5.54 8.20
CA THR A 79 7.01 5.91 9.42
C THR A 79 7.73 4.75 10.10
N GLN A 80 7.42 3.50 9.72
CA GLN A 80 7.90 2.27 10.35
C GLN A 80 7.89 1.10 9.36
#